data_AF-A0A7S3DQM5-F1
#
_entry.id   AF-A0A7S3DQM5-F1
#
_cell.length_a   1.000
_cell.length_b   1.000
_cell.length_c   1.000
_cell.angle_alpha   90.00
_cell.angle_beta   90.00
_cell.angle_gamma   90.00
#
_symmetry.space_group_name_H-M   'P 1'
#
loop_
_entity.id
_entity.type
_entity.pdbx_description
1 polymer ?
#
loop_
_entity_poly.entity_id
_entity_poly.type
_entity_poly.pdbx_seq_one_letter_code
_entity_poly.pdbx_strand_id
1 'polypeptide(L)'
;MNGWAKARGDPVTNAEHVQALFDRHVQHYQTSGQRPDCRPNHVAYATLIHAWTKTRTVSAAYKAEGLLQQMYVEFQKDEEADSNSKNKLGADRIIPNTQLITSVMDCWQKSGAPEAGQRAESLLQWMIVRSQEQSNPHVAAMMRPNAHSFSAVIAAWARTRQAGKAARARKVLTLMSQMHAKGQIVSPPNTYCYTNVLNSCAYCIQEDDEKKASLAIAVQTYKELLNHADPTVQPTDVTFSTFLTALRNLLPSDDKRTSAVRTVFEAAQERGQVSHVVVQKLQSVLPKKDYEELIPSSCREETTGHVLADQIPAEWKRNVV
;
A
#
# COMPACT_ATOMS: atom_id res chain seq x y z
N MET A 1 11.14 18.95 -17.17
CA MET A 1 10.16 18.11 -16.43
C MET A 1 10.68 17.68 -15.05
N ASN A 2 11.80 16.95 -14.94
CA ASN A 2 12.28 16.40 -13.65
C ASN A 2 12.55 17.45 -12.55
N GLY A 3 13.05 18.64 -12.92
CA GLY A 3 13.26 19.76 -11.98
C GLY A 3 11.98 20.20 -11.28
N TRP A 4 10.88 20.36 -12.01
CA TRP A 4 9.57 20.71 -11.44
C TRP A 4 8.96 19.57 -10.62
N ALA A 5 9.11 18.32 -11.07
CA ALA A 5 8.64 17.15 -10.31
C ALA A 5 9.34 16.99 -8.94
N LYS A 6 10.51 17.61 -8.74
CA LYS A 6 11.29 17.60 -7.49
C LYS A 6 11.33 18.94 -6.77
N ALA A 7 10.67 19.97 -7.29
CA ALA A 7 10.69 21.29 -6.69
C ALA A 7 10.02 21.29 -5.30
N ARG A 8 10.52 22.13 -4.37
CA ARG A 8 9.98 22.28 -3.01
C ARG A 8 8.72 23.18 -2.94
N GLY A 9 8.09 23.48 -4.08
CA GLY A 9 6.86 24.30 -4.18
C GLY A 9 5.57 23.50 -4.00
N ASP A 10 4.42 24.14 -4.27
CA ASP A 10 3.11 23.49 -4.22
C ASP A 10 3.05 22.26 -5.16
N PRO A 11 2.78 21.04 -4.64
CA PRO A 11 2.74 19.83 -5.45
C PRO A 11 1.76 19.88 -6.62
N VAL A 12 0.60 20.54 -6.46
CA VAL A 12 -0.42 20.63 -7.51
C VAL A 12 0.10 21.47 -8.67
N THR A 13 0.55 22.69 -8.37
CA THR A 13 1.15 23.61 -9.36
C THR A 13 2.35 22.97 -10.07
N ASN A 14 3.21 22.26 -9.33
CA ASN A 14 4.34 21.55 -9.91
C ASN A 14 3.89 20.47 -10.90
N ALA A 15 2.87 19.68 -10.57
CA ALA A 15 2.34 18.65 -11.46
C ALA A 15 1.69 19.25 -12.71
N GLU A 16 0.99 20.38 -12.58
CA GLU A 16 0.42 21.11 -13.72
C GLU A 16 1.50 21.67 -14.66
N HIS A 17 2.59 22.21 -14.13
CA HIS A 17 3.73 22.61 -14.96
C HIS A 17 4.39 21.43 -15.69
N VAL A 18 4.52 20.27 -15.01
CA VAL A 18 5.04 19.06 -15.67
C VAL A 18 4.09 18.57 -16.75
N GLN A 19 2.77 18.63 -16.52
CA GLN A 19 1.74 18.30 -17.49
C GLN A 19 1.82 19.22 -18.72
N ALA A 20 1.89 20.53 -18.54
CA ALA A 20 1.98 21.47 -19.65
C ALA A 20 3.25 21.24 -20.52
N LEU A 21 4.37 20.89 -19.88
CA LEU A 21 5.59 20.51 -20.60
C LEU A 21 5.42 19.18 -21.36
N PHE A 22 4.72 18.22 -20.78
CA PHE A 22 4.41 16.95 -21.42
C PHE A 22 3.47 17.13 -22.62
N ASP A 23 2.42 17.94 -22.48
CA ASP A 23 1.48 18.23 -23.55
C ASP A 23 2.16 18.95 -24.72
N ARG A 24 3.06 19.90 -24.41
CA ARG A 24 3.91 20.55 -25.42
C ARG A 24 4.83 19.55 -26.12
N HIS A 25 5.36 18.56 -25.40
CA HIS A 25 6.18 17.50 -25.98
C HIS A 25 5.36 16.63 -26.95
N VAL A 26 4.15 16.22 -26.55
CA VAL A 26 3.20 15.48 -27.40
C VAL A 26 2.81 16.29 -28.64
N GLN A 27 2.53 17.59 -28.50
CA GLN A 27 2.20 18.46 -29.63
C GLN A 27 3.38 18.57 -30.60
N HIS A 28 4.61 18.74 -30.09
CA HIS A 28 5.80 18.78 -30.94
C HIS A 28 6.03 17.47 -31.70
N TYR A 29 5.76 16.32 -31.07
CA TYR A 29 5.80 15.02 -31.75
C TYR A 29 4.80 14.96 -32.91
N GLN A 30 3.57 15.44 -32.69
CA GLN A 30 2.53 15.46 -33.73
C GLN A 30 2.87 16.41 -34.88
N THR A 31 3.37 17.62 -34.60
CA THR A 31 3.70 18.62 -35.63
C THR A 31 4.99 18.34 -36.37
N SER A 32 5.92 17.59 -35.77
CA SER A 32 7.20 17.20 -36.40
C SER A 32 7.08 16.04 -37.41
N GLY A 33 5.86 15.56 -37.68
CA GLY A 33 5.61 14.41 -38.55
C GLY A 33 5.92 13.07 -37.88
N GLN A 34 5.73 12.97 -36.56
CA GLN A 34 5.91 11.74 -35.77
C GLN A 34 7.35 11.19 -35.84
N ARG A 35 8.34 12.08 -35.76
CA ARG A 35 9.74 11.67 -35.68
C ARG A 35 9.99 10.86 -34.39
N PRO A 36 10.65 9.68 -34.46
CA PRO A 36 10.91 8.84 -33.30
C PRO A 36 11.58 9.61 -32.14
N ASP A 37 12.59 10.43 -32.43
CA ASP A 37 13.37 11.18 -31.43
C ASP A 37 12.55 12.20 -30.62
N CYS A 38 11.38 12.60 -31.11
CA CYS A 38 10.48 13.55 -30.45
C CYS A 38 9.34 12.86 -29.68
N ARG A 39 9.33 11.52 -29.63
CA ARG A 39 8.28 10.76 -28.97
C ARG A 39 8.44 10.83 -27.44
N PRO A 40 7.35 11.02 -26.68
CA PRO A 40 7.39 10.92 -25.22
C PRO A 40 7.86 9.54 -24.77
N ASN A 41 9.06 9.45 -24.18
CA ASN A 41 9.61 8.18 -23.71
C ASN A 41 9.10 7.79 -22.31
N HIS A 42 9.50 6.61 -21.84
CA HIS A 42 9.17 6.09 -20.50
C HIS A 42 9.46 7.10 -19.38
N VAL A 43 10.59 7.81 -19.46
CA VAL A 43 11.02 8.80 -18.44
C VAL A 43 10.04 9.98 -18.37
N ALA A 44 9.48 10.42 -19.51
CA ALA A 44 8.47 11.48 -19.55
C ALA A 44 7.21 11.07 -18.79
N TYR A 45 6.65 9.88 -19.09
CA TYR A 45 5.49 9.33 -18.39
C TYR A 45 5.75 9.12 -16.90
N ALA A 46 6.89 8.51 -16.55
CA ALA A 46 7.26 8.24 -15.16
C ALA A 46 7.41 9.53 -14.35
N THR A 47 8.00 10.57 -14.94
CA THR A 47 8.16 11.87 -14.27
C THR A 47 6.80 12.53 -14.00
N LEU A 48 5.88 12.49 -14.97
CA LEU A 48 4.56 13.09 -14.83
C LEU A 48 3.68 12.32 -13.83
N ILE A 49 3.64 10.98 -13.91
CA ILE A 49 2.91 10.15 -12.94
C ILE A 49 3.47 10.35 -11.53
N HIS A 50 4.80 10.44 -11.38
CA HIS A 50 5.42 10.72 -10.08
C HIS A 50 5.04 12.11 -9.54
N ALA A 51 4.96 13.12 -10.40
CA ALA A 51 4.49 14.45 -10.01
C ALA A 51 3.03 14.41 -9.52
N TRP A 52 2.14 13.74 -10.26
CA TRP A 52 0.75 13.54 -9.85
C TRP A 52 0.61 12.75 -8.55
N THR A 53 1.47 11.77 -8.30
CA THR A 53 1.46 10.99 -7.05
C THR A 53 1.72 11.85 -5.80
N LYS A 54 2.46 12.96 -5.95
CA LYS A 54 2.76 13.88 -4.82
C LYS A 54 1.62 14.81 -4.46
N THR A 55 0.65 15.04 -5.35
CA THR A 55 -0.45 15.98 -5.11
C THR A 55 -1.46 15.44 -4.10
N ARG A 56 -1.63 14.10 -4.05
CA ARG A 56 -2.58 13.41 -3.16
C ARG A 56 -4.03 13.84 -3.36
N THR A 57 -4.43 14.12 -4.61
CA THR A 57 -5.81 14.50 -4.96
C THR A 57 -6.51 13.41 -5.77
N VAL A 58 -7.85 13.40 -5.72
CA VAL A 58 -8.68 12.48 -6.53
C VAL A 58 -8.43 12.70 -8.03
N SER A 59 -8.41 13.96 -8.47
CA SER A 59 -8.15 14.30 -9.89
C SER A 59 -6.79 13.77 -10.37
N ALA A 60 -5.77 13.81 -9.53
CA ALA A 60 -4.45 13.32 -9.89
C ALA A 60 -4.42 11.80 -10.13
N ALA A 61 -5.20 11.03 -9.37
CA ALA A 61 -5.30 9.58 -9.59
C ALA A 61 -5.95 9.25 -10.95
N TYR A 62 -7.02 9.96 -11.31
CA TYR A 62 -7.64 9.85 -12.63
C TYR A 62 -6.68 10.25 -13.76
N LYS A 63 -5.94 11.35 -13.59
CA LYS A 63 -4.93 11.79 -14.57
C LYS A 63 -3.79 10.77 -14.70
N ALA A 64 -3.26 10.26 -13.59
CA ALA A 64 -2.20 9.25 -13.59
C ALA A 64 -2.63 7.96 -14.29
N GLU A 65 -3.87 7.51 -14.05
CA GLU A 65 -4.40 6.34 -14.73
C GLU A 65 -4.67 6.60 -16.22
N GLY A 66 -5.20 7.76 -16.58
CA GLY A 66 -5.39 8.15 -17.98
C GLY A 66 -4.06 8.18 -18.76
N LEU A 67 -2.99 8.65 -18.14
CA LEU A 67 -1.64 8.62 -18.72
C LEU A 67 -1.12 7.19 -18.94
N LEU A 68 -1.38 6.28 -17.99
CA LEU A 68 -1.04 4.86 -18.16
C LEU A 68 -1.83 4.21 -19.30
N GLN A 69 -3.13 4.54 -19.41
CA GLN A 69 -3.97 4.06 -20.51
C GLN A 69 -3.47 4.58 -21.86
N GLN A 70 -3.13 5.87 -21.95
CA GLN A 70 -2.53 6.44 -23.17
C GLN A 70 -1.23 5.73 -23.53
N MET A 71 -0.33 5.55 -22.56
CA MET A 71 0.93 4.83 -22.75
C MET A 71 0.70 3.39 -23.25
N TYR A 72 -0.32 2.71 -22.71
CA TYR A 72 -0.66 1.35 -23.14
C TYR A 72 -1.21 1.29 -24.57
N VAL A 73 -2.05 2.24 -24.97
CA VAL A 73 -2.54 2.32 -26.35
C VAL A 73 -1.38 2.56 -27.33
N GLU A 74 -0.43 3.40 -26.97
CA GLU A 74 0.77 3.62 -27.79
C GLU A 74 1.65 2.37 -27.86
N PHE A 75 1.80 1.64 -26.76
CA PHE A 75 2.50 0.36 -26.72
C PHE A 75 1.85 -0.69 -27.64
N GLN A 76 0.53 -0.82 -27.63
CA GLN A 76 -0.20 -1.77 -28.48
C GLN A 76 -0.01 -1.46 -29.98
N LYS A 77 -0.04 -0.18 -30.36
CA LYS A 77 0.24 0.23 -31.74
C LYS A 77 1.64 -0.15 -32.19
N ASP A 78 2.63 -0.05 -31.31
CA ASP A 78 3.99 -0.49 -31.60
C ASP A 78 4.06 -2.02 -31.78
N GLU A 79 3.30 -2.79 -30.98
CA GLU A 79 3.22 -4.26 -31.12
C GLU A 79 2.62 -4.70 -32.46
N GLU A 80 1.53 -4.05 -32.87
CA GLU A 80 0.89 -4.30 -34.16
C GLU A 80 1.81 -3.92 -35.33
N ALA A 81 2.50 -2.77 -35.25
CA ALA A 81 3.46 -2.36 -36.27
C ALA A 81 4.65 -3.32 -36.40
N ASP A 82 5.20 -3.80 -35.28
CA ASP A 82 6.31 -4.75 -35.26
C ASP A 82 5.93 -6.13 -35.82
N SER A 83 4.70 -6.61 -35.56
CA SER A 83 4.22 -7.88 -36.12
C SER A 83 4.25 -7.92 -37.66
N ASN A 84 4.17 -6.74 -38.29
CA ASN A 84 4.22 -6.57 -39.74
C ASN A 84 5.64 -6.26 -40.28
N SER A 85 6.62 -6.00 -39.41
CA SER A 85 7.98 -5.60 -39.79
C SER A 85 9.03 -6.52 -39.16
N LYS A 86 9.74 -7.31 -39.99
CA LYS A 86 10.82 -8.22 -39.55
C LYS A 86 12.07 -7.51 -38.98
N ASN A 87 12.02 -6.20 -38.73
CA ASN A 87 13.15 -5.44 -38.22
C ASN A 87 13.22 -5.42 -36.69
N LYS A 88 14.40 -5.82 -36.19
CA LYS A 88 14.81 -5.91 -34.79
C LYS A 88 14.52 -4.64 -33.99
N LEU A 89 13.93 -4.86 -32.81
CA LEU A 89 13.86 -4.04 -31.60
C LEU A 89 14.55 -2.66 -31.69
N GLY A 90 13.75 -1.61 -31.88
CA GLY A 90 14.15 -0.26 -31.55
C GLY A 90 14.26 -0.08 -30.03
N ALA A 91 15.35 0.51 -29.56
CA ALA A 91 15.61 0.83 -28.15
C ALA A 91 14.65 1.88 -27.53
N ASP A 92 13.61 2.28 -28.28
CA ASP A 92 12.73 3.40 -27.96
C ASP A 92 11.26 2.98 -27.75
N ARG A 93 11.01 1.67 -27.54
CA ARG A 93 9.66 1.17 -27.28
C ARG A 93 9.18 1.62 -25.91
N ILE A 94 7.98 2.19 -25.89
CA ILE A 94 7.31 2.59 -24.65
C ILE A 94 6.65 1.35 -24.05
N ILE A 95 7.30 0.69 -23.08
CA ILE A 95 6.72 -0.47 -22.38
C ILE A 95 6.23 -0.02 -21.00
N PRO A 96 4.94 -0.19 -20.67
CA PRO A 96 4.47 -0.02 -19.31
C PRO A 96 5.17 -1.04 -18.42
N ASN A 97 5.95 -0.56 -17.45
CA ASN A 97 6.65 -1.45 -16.54
C ASN A 97 6.00 -1.44 -15.16
N THR A 98 6.39 -2.44 -14.37
CA THR A 98 5.93 -2.66 -13.00
C THR A 98 6.04 -1.42 -12.14
N GLN A 99 7.14 -0.68 -12.25
CA GLN A 99 7.35 0.54 -11.49
C GLN A 99 6.30 1.61 -11.80
N LEU A 100 5.99 1.83 -13.07
CA LEU A 100 5.04 2.85 -13.48
C LEU A 100 3.61 2.49 -13.06
N ILE A 101 3.19 1.27 -13.33
CA ILE A 101 1.86 0.76 -12.96
C ILE A 101 1.68 0.85 -11.44
N THR A 102 2.71 0.46 -10.69
CA THR A 102 2.72 0.56 -9.21
C THR A 102 2.67 2.02 -8.73
N SER A 103 3.27 2.95 -9.46
CA SER A 103 3.19 4.39 -9.14
C SER A 103 1.76 4.92 -9.30
N VAL A 104 1.01 4.44 -10.31
CA VAL A 104 -0.42 4.77 -10.47
C VAL A 104 -1.25 4.18 -9.32
N MET A 105 -0.96 2.94 -8.90
CA MET A 105 -1.60 2.34 -7.71
C MET A 105 -1.31 3.14 -6.43
N ASP A 106 -0.08 3.62 -6.24
CA ASP A 106 0.28 4.48 -5.11
C ASP A 106 -0.41 5.86 -5.19
N CYS A 107 -0.61 6.39 -6.40
CA CYS A 107 -1.41 7.60 -6.61
C CYS A 107 -2.87 7.38 -6.16
N TRP A 108 -3.50 6.27 -6.55
CA TRP A 108 -4.83 5.88 -6.05
C TRP A 108 -4.85 5.70 -4.54
N GLN A 109 -3.86 5.01 -3.97
CA GLN A 109 -3.73 4.82 -2.52
C GLN A 109 -3.69 6.16 -1.76
N LYS A 110 -3.06 7.19 -2.33
CA LYS A 110 -2.88 8.51 -1.70
C LYS A 110 -4.00 9.50 -1.99
N SER A 111 -4.88 9.22 -2.94
CA SER A 111 -5.86 10.19 -3.45
C SER A 111 -7.00 10.51 -2.49
N GLY A 112 -7.26 9.62 -1.53
CA GLY A 112 -8.43 9.69 -0.64
C GLY A 112 -9.76 9.41 -1.34
N ALA A 113 -9.75 8.98 -2.61
CA ALA A 113 -10.95 8.63 -3.35
C ALA A 113 -11.66 7.44 -2.70
N PRO A 114 -13.00 7.45 -2.57
CA PRO A 114 -13.75 6.31 -2.06
C PRO A 114 -13.43 5.02 -2.81
N GLU A 115 -13.32 5.09 -4.13
CA GLU A 115 -13.07 4.00 -5.08
C GLU A 115 -11.60 3.57 -5.22
N ALA A 116 -10.69 4.18 -4.46
CA ALA A 116 -9.25 3.92 -4.57
C ALA A 116 -8.90 2.43 -4.43
N GLY A 117 -9.57 1.72 -3.54
CA GLY A 117 -9.40 0.27 -3.35
C GLY A 117 -9.74 -0.53 -4.60
N GLN A 118 -10.92 -0.28 -5.21
CA GLN A 118 -11.32 -0.95 -6.45
C GLN A 118 -10.37 -0.62 -7.59
N ARG A 119 -10.05 0.66 -7.80
CA ARG A 119 -9.23 1.08 -8.94
C ARG A 119 -7.82 0.49 -8.84
N ALA A 120 -7.20 0.53 -7.66
CA ALA A 120 -5.90 -0.09 -7.44
C ALA A 120 -5.95 -1.61 -7.67
N GLU A 121 -7.00 -2.30 -7.20
CA GLU A 121 -7.14 -3.74 -7.41
C GLU A 121 -7.40 -4.10 -8.88
N SER A 122 -8.23 -3.33 -9.60
CA SER A 122 -8.47 -3.50 -11.03
C SER A 122 -7.17 -3.32 -11.83
N LEU A 123 -6.33 -2.35 -11.47
CA LEU A 123 -5.01 -2.18 -12.10
C LEU A 123 -4.09 -3.39 -11.84
N LEU A 124 -4.15 -3.99 -10.65
CA LEU A 124 -3.35 -5.17 -10.31
C LEU A 124 -3.82 -6.40 -11.08
N GLN A 125 -5.13 -6.61 -11.17
CA GLN A 125 -5.71 -7.67 -11.97
C GLN A 125 -5.37 -7.49 -13.46
N TRP A 126 -5.50 -6.27 -13.97
CA TRP A 126 -5.10 -5.93 -15.34
C TRP A 126 -3.62 -6.24 -15.57
N MET A 127 -2.74 -5.85 -14.65
CA MET A 127 -1.30 -6.12 -14.72
C MET A 127 -1.00 -7.63 -14.73
N ILE A 128 -1.67 -8.42 -13.88
CA ILE A 128 -1.55 -9.89 -13.86
C ILE A 128 -1.93 -10.47 -15.22
N VAL A 129 -3.13 -10.13 -15.71
CA VAL A 129 -3.66 -10.66 -16.98
C VAL A 129 -2.74 -10.31 -18.14
N ARG A 130 -2.34 -9.04 -18.28
CA ARG A 130 -1.47 -8.61 -19.38
C ARG A 130 -0.08 -9.23 -19.33
N SER A 131 0.47 -9.45 -18.14
CA SER A 131 1.75 -10.16 -18.02
C SER A 131 1.68 -11.63 -18.46
N GLN A 132 0.49 -12.26 -18.39
CA GLN A 132 0.27 -13.65 -18.77
C GLN A 132 -0.09 -13.82 -20.25
N GLU A 133 -0.84 -12.87 -20.82
CA GLU A 133 -1.24 -12.87 -22.24
C GLU A 133 -0.08 -12.50 -23.18
N GLN A 134 0.98 -11.89 -22.63
CA GLN A 134 2.07 -11.37 -23.44
C GLN A 134 2.94 -12.49 -24.03
N SER A 135 3.00 -12.54 -25.36
CA SER A 135 3.78 -13.53 -26.11
C SER A 135 5.30 -13.32 -25.99
N ASN A 136 5.74 -12.08 -25.79
CA ASN A 136 7.16 -11.76 -25.60
C ASN A 136 7.56 -11.90 -24.11
N PRO A 137 8.42 -12.86 -23.73
CA PRO A 137 8.79 -13.09 -22.34
C PRO A 137 9.46 -11.88 -21.67
N HIS A 138 10.17 -11.05 -22.43
CA HIS A 138 10.81 -9.84 -21.90
C HIS A 138 9.77 -8.80 -21.50
N VAL A 139 8.75 -8.58 -22.35
CA VAL A 139 7.66 -7.65 -22.03
C VAL A 139 6.79 -8.19 -20.91
N ALA A 140 6.50 -9.50 -20.92
CA ALA A 140 5.79 -10.19 -19.84
C ALA A 140 6.49 -9.96 -18.48
N ALA A 141 7.82 -10.08 -18.44
CA ALA A 141 8.62 -9.82 -17.24
C ALA A 141 8.56 -8.35 -16.79
N MET A 142 8.53 -7.38 -17.71
CA MET A 142 8.44 -5.96 -17.38
C MET A 142 7.09 -5.58 -16.73
N MET A 143 6.01 -6.29 -17.09
CA MET A 143 4.65 -6.08 -16.58
C MET A 143 4.28 -6.99 -15.41
N ARG A 144 5.19 -7.82 -14.90
CA ARG A 144 4.89 -8.80 -13.85
C ARG A 144 4.78 -8.14 -12.46
N PRO A 145 3.68 -8.33 -11.71
CA PRO A 145 3.50 -7.67 -10.42
C PRO A 145 4.56 -8.10 -9.41
N ASN A 146 4.90 -7.19 -8.50
CA ASN A 146 5.84 -7.45 -7.42
C ASN A 146 5.21 -7.15 -6.04
N ALA A 147 5.97 -7.39 -4.96
CA ALA A 147 5.46 -7.15 -3.61
C ALA A 147 4.94 -5.73 -3.40
N HIS A 148 5.58 -4.72 -3.99
CA HIS A 148 5.13 -3.33 -3.86
C HIS A 148 3.78 -3.10 -4.56
N SER A 149 3.52 -3.72 -5.71
CA SER A 149 2.22 -3.64 -6.40
C SER A 149 1.10 -4.20 -5.50
N PHE A 150 1.31 -5.37 -4.90
CA PHE A 150 0.34 -5.96 -3.96
C PHE A 150 0.16 -5.11 -2.71
N SER A 151 1.26 -4.69 -2.07
CA SER A 151 1.22 -3.83 -0.88
C SER A 151 0.44 -2.53 -1.13
N ALA A 152 0.64 -1.89 -2.30
CA ALA A 152 -0.07 -0.67 -2.66
C ALA A 152 -1.59 -0.88 -2.72
N VAL A 153 -2.05 -2.00 -3.28
CA VAL A 153 -3.49 -2.33 -3.35
C VAL A 153 -4.07 -2.61 -1.97
N ILE A 154 -3.38 -3.41 -1.13
CA ILE A 154 -3.84 -3.70 0.24
C ILE A 154 -3.92 -2.39 1.04
N ALA A 155 -2.92 -1.52 0.90
CA ALA A 155 -2.87 -0.23 1.56
C ALA A 155 -3.91 0.78 1.02
N ALA A 156 -4.31 0.66 -0.26
CA ALA A 156 -5.40 1.43 -0.83
C ALA A 156 -6.73 1.02 -0.19
N TRP A 157 -7.03 -0.28 -0.12
CA TRP A 157 -8.21 -0.81 0.58
C TRP A 157 -8.26 -0.40 2.05
N ALA A 158 -7.13 -0.42 2.76
CA ALA A 158 -7.09 -0.03 4.17
C ALA A 158 -7.52 1.42 4.43
N ARG A 159 -7.32 2.31 3.45
CA ARG A 159 -7.64 3.75 3.55
C ARG A 159 -9.06 4.10 3.08
N THR A 160 -9.76 3.21 2.37
CA THR A 160 -11.14 3.49 1.95
C THR A 160 -12.11 3.40 3.14
N ARG A 161 -13.31 3.97 2.96
CA ARG A 161 -14.43 3.89 3.90
C ARG A 161 -15.54 2.95 3.42
N GLN A 162 -15.20 1.97 2.59
CA GLN A 162 -16.18 1.08 1.97
C GLN A 162 -16.44 -0.18 2.80
N ALA A 163 -17.65 -0.72 2.67
CA ALA A 163 -18.02 -2.03 3.20
C ALA A 163 -17.19 -3.13 2.53
N GLY A 164 -16.85 -4.18 3.28
CA GLY A 164 -16.09 -5.32 2.79
C GLY A 164 -14.61 -5.03 2.51
N LYS A 165 -14.10 -3.84 2.86
CA LYS A 165 -12.70 -3.47 2.59
C LYS A 165 -11.70 -4.45 3.24
N ALA A 166 -12.04 -4.98 4.41
CA ALA A 166 -11.25 -5.99 5.11
C ALA A 166 -11.17 -7.31 4.31
N ALA A 167 -12.31 -7.78 3.80
CA ALA A 167 -12.37 -8.98 2.97
C ALA A 167 -11.61 -8.80 1.66
N ARG A 168 -11.68 -7.62 1.03
CA ARG A 168 -10.92 -7.31 -0.19
C ARG A 168 -9.42 -7.27 0.05
N ALA A 169 -8.97 -6.55 1.08
CA ALA A 169 -7.56 -6.50 1.47
C ALA A 169 -7.01 -7.90 1.77
N ARG A 170 -7.77 -8.72 2.49
CA ARG A 170 -7.43 -10.12 2.78
C ARG A 170 -7.34 -10.98 1.52
N LYS A 171 -8.27 -10.81 0.57
CA LYS A 171 -8.25 -11.54 -0.71
C LYS A 171 -6.99 -11.23 -1.52
N VAL A 172 -6.55 -9.98 -1.53
CA VAL A 172 -5.32 -9.56 -2.22
C VAL A 172 -4.07 -10.14 -1.55
N LEU A 173 -4.02 -10.18 -0.21
CA LEU A 173 -2.95 -10.86 0.53
C LEU A 173 -2.88 -12.36 0.19
N THR A 174 -4.03 -13.06 0.20
CA THR A 174 -4.10 -14.48 -0.17
C THR A 174 -3.65 -14.72 -1.61
N LEU A 175 -4.06 -13.86 -2.55
CA LEU A 175 -3.62 -13.94 -3.93
C LEU A 175 -2.09 -13.80 -4.05
N MET A 176 -1.50 -12.87 -3.31
CA MET A 176 -0.04 -12.68 -3.26
C MET A 176 0.67 -13.97 -2.78
N SER A 177 0.20 -14.58 -1.68
CA SER A 177 0.74 -15.85 -1.18
C SER A 177 0.63 -16.97 -2.21
N GLN A 178 -0.51 -17.09 -2.89
CA GLN A 178 -0.75 -18.11 -3.90
C GLN A 178 0.16 -17.94 -5.13
N MET A 179 0.32 -16.70 -5.61
CA MET A 179 1.20 -16.40 -6.73
C MET A 179 2.66 -16.67 -6.38
N HIS A 180 3.08 -16.35 -5.15
CA HIS A 180 4.44 -16.67 -4.68
C HIS A 180 4.66 -18.18 -4.61
N ALA A 181 3.72 -18.94 -4.03
CA ALA A 181 3.80 -20.40 -3.94
C ALA A 181 3.86 -21.07 -5.32
N LYS A 182 3.26 -20.47 -6.35
CA LYS A 182 3.32 -20.92 -7.75
C LYS A 182 4.57 -20.44 -8.50
N GLY A 183 5.48 -19.71 -7.85
CA GLY A 183 6.64 -19.09 -8.52
C GLY A 183 6.27 -18.00 -9.51
N GLN A 184 5.05 -17.45 -9.45
CA GLN A 184 4.52 -16.39 -10.32
C GLN A 184 4.86 -14.98 -9.83
N ILE A 185 5.38 -14.83 -8.61
CA ILE A 185 6.09 -13.63 -8.15
C ILE A 185 7.30 -14.05 -7.33
N VAL A 186 8.31 -13.18 -7.26
CA VAL A 186 9.57 -13.48 -6.56
C VAL A 186 9.44 -13.32 -5.05
N SER A 187 8.69 -12.30 -4.60
CA SER A 187 8.65 -11.90 -3.20
C SER A 187 7.36 -12.37 -2.52
N PRO A 188 7.43 -13.00 -1.34
CA PRO A 188 6.27 -13.34 -0.53
C PRO A 188 5.67 -12.09 0.14
N PRO A 189 4.47 -12.19 0.72
CA PRO A 189 3.94 -11.12 1.57
C PRO A 189 4.88 -10.82 2.74
N ASN A 190 5.06 -9.54 3.05
CA ASN A 190 5.86 -9.08 4.18
C ASN A 190 4.97 -8.54 5.32
N THR A 191 5.56 -8.18 6.46
CA THR A 191 4.85 -7.63 7.63
C THR A 191 3.96 -6.43 7.28
N TYR A 192 4.37 -5.61 6.31
CA TYR A 192 3.59 -4.46 5.85
C TYR A 192 2.26 -4.88 5.19
N CYS A 193 2.26 -5.96 4.39
CA CYS A 193 1.03 -6.50 3.81
C CYS A 193 0.04 -6.95 4.90
N TYR A 194 0.50 -7.74 5.88
CA TYR A 194 -0.34 -8.19 7.00
C TYR A 194 -0.87 -7.00 7.82
N THR A 195 0.00 -6.05 8.15
CA THR A 195 -0.37 -4.86 8.95
C THR A 195 -1.43 -4.01 8.25
N ASN A 196 -1.37 -3.85 6.91
CA ASN A 196 -2.42 -3.14 6.18
C ASN A 196 -3.76 -3.90 6.16
N VAL A 197 -3.75 -5.25 6.12
CA VAL A 197 -4.99 -6.03 6.30
C VAL A 197 -5.57 -5.78 7.70
N LEU A 198 -4.75 -5.80 8.75
CA LEU A 198 -5.22 -5.47 10.11
C LEU A 198 -5.77 -4.03 10.18
N ASN A 199 -5.12 -3.07 9.53
CA ASN A 199 -5.58 -1.69 9.47
C ASN A 199 -6.93 -1.56 8.74
N SER A 200 -7.14 -2.34 7.66
CA SER A 200 -8.43 -2.39 6.97
C SER A 200 -9.55 -2.93 7.86
N CYS A 201 -9.26 -3.89 8.73
CA CYS A 201 -10.21 -4.40 9.72
C CYS A 201 -10.48 -3.36 10.83
N ALA A 202 -9.42 -2.71 11.33
CA ALA A 202 -9.52 -1.77 12.44
C ALA A 202 -10.43 -0.58 12.13
N TYR A 203 -10.48 -0.15 10.88
CA TYR A 203 -11.28 1.01 10.44
C TYR A 203 -12.43 0.62 9.52
N CYS A 204 -12.97 -0.60 9.63
CA CYS A 204 -14.16 -1.03 8.87
C CYS A 204 -15.40 -0.19 9.23
N ILE A 205 -16.44 -0.31 8.41
CA ILE A 205 -17.75 0.28 8.72
C ILE A 205 -18.28 -0.35 10.02
N GLN A 206 -18.92 0.46 10.85
CA GLN A 206 -19.32 0.11 12.22
C GLN A 206 -20.68 -0.57 12.29
N GLU A 207 -20.98 -1.44 11.33
CA GLU A 207 -22.17 -2.32 11.31
C GLU A 207 -21.83 -3.67 11.91
N ASP A 208 -22.78 -4.30 12.61
CA ASP A 208 -22.49 -5.50 13.41
C ASP A 208 -21.96 -6.68 12.59
N ASP A 209 -22.51 -6.90 11.40
CA ASP A 209 -22.06 -7.99 10.52
C ASP A 209 -20.66 -7.71 9.94
N GLU A 210 -20.39 -6.47 9.55
CA GLU A 210 -19.05 -6.05 9.07
C GLU A 210 -18.02 -6.11 10.21
N LYS A 211 -18.40 -5.76 11.45
CA LYS A 211 -17.53 -5.89 12.63
C LYS A 211 -17.16 -7.34 12.91
N LYS A 212 -18.15 -8.24 12.90
CA LYS A 212 -17.92 -9.68 13.11
C LYS A 212 -17.00 -10.26 12.03
N ALA A 213 -17.28 -9.95 10.76
CA ALA A 213 -16.45 -10.38 9.65
C ALA A 213 -15.01 -9.82 9.73
N SER A 214 -14.88 -8.53 10.02
CA SER A 214 -13.58 -7.87 10.17
C SER A 214 -12.79 -8.39 11.38
N LEU A 215 -13.46 -8.74 12.48
CA LEU A 215 -12.82 -9.34 13.65
C LEU A 215 -12.26 -10.73 13.33
N ALA A 216 -13.03 -11.57 12.63
CA ALA A 216 -12.56 -12.89 12.20
C ALA A 216 -11.32 -12.78 11.31
N ILE A 217 -11.35 -11.87 10.32
CA ILE A 217 -10.21 -11.60 9.44
C ILE A 217 -9.00 -11.07 10.23
N ALA A 218 -9.22 -10.15 11.17
CA ALA A 218 -8.16 -9.57 11.98
C ALA A 218 -7.47 -10.64 12.85
N VAL A 219 -8.24 -11.46 13.57
CA VAL A 219 -7.70 -12.53 14.42
C VAL A 219 -6.95 -13.56 13.59
N GLN A 220 -7.51 -13.98 12.45
CA GLN A 220 -6.82 -14.92 11.55
C GLN A 220 -5.50 -14.33 11.04
N THR A 221 -5.53 -13.12 10.51
CA THR A 221 -4.35 -12.45 9.95
C THR A 221 -3.26 -12.22 11.00
N TYR A 222 -3.65 -11.85 12.22
CA TYR A 222 -2.72 -11.65 13.33
C TYR A 222 -2.07 -12.97 13.77
N LYS A 223 -2.86 -14.06 13.90
CA LYS A 223 -2.33 -15.39 14.22
C LYS A 223 -1.37 -15.92 13.15
N GLU A 224 -1.68 -15.70 11.88
CA GLU A 224 -0.79 -16.10 10.77
C GLU A 224 0.55 -15.34 10.82
N LEU A 225 0.53 -14.03 11.11
CA LEU A 225 1.74 -13.24 11.25
C LEU A 225 2.56 -13.63 12.49
N LEU A 226 1.90 -13.91 13.63
CA LEU A 226 2.58 -14.35 14.85
C LEU A 226 3.32 -15.68 14.67
N ASN A 227 2.71 -16.60 13.92
CA ASN A 227 3.23 -17.95 13.69
C ASN A 227 3.93 -18.08 12.33
N HIS A 228 4.33 -16.96 11.73
CA HIS A 228 4.95 -16.98 10.42
C HIS A 228 6.35 -17.63 10.50
N ALA A 229 6.61 -18.58 9.61
CA ALA A 229 7.86 -19.37 9.62
C ALA A 229 9.09 -18.54 9.22
N ASP A 230 8.91 -17.53 8.37
CA ASP A 230 9.98 -16.62 7.96
C ASP A 230 10.30 -15.61 9.09
N PRO A 231 11.54 -15.58 9.62
CA PRO A 231 11.94 -14.64 10.67
C PRO A 231 11.98 -13.19 10.20
N THR A 232 11.97 -12.93 8.89
CA THR A 232 11.90 -11.57 8.32
C THR A 232 10.47 -11.02 8.28
N VAL A 233 9.47 -11.89 8.48
CA VAL A 233 8.04 -11.54 8.49
C VAL A 233 7.50 -11.74 9.90
N GLN A 234 7.82 -10.79 10.78
CA GLN A 234 7.41 -10.81 12.19
C GLN A 234 6.60 -9.55 12.53
N PRO A 235 5.70 -9.61 13.53
CA PRO A 235 4.96 -8.44 13.97
C PRO A 235 5.89 -7.39 14.57
N THR A 236 5.57 -6.12 14.26
CA THR A 236 6.26 -4.93 14.79
C THR A 236 5.35 -4.21 15.77
N ASP A 237 5.89 -3.21 16.47
CA ASP A 237 5.12 -2.28 17.30
C ASP A 237 3.92 -1.64 16.55
N VAL A 238 4.10 -1.33 15.25
CA VAL A 238 3.02 -0.87 14.37
C VAL A 238 1.95 -1.94 14.19
N THR A 239 2.33 -3.22 14.06
CA THR A 239 1.38 -4.34 13.98
C THR A 239 0.57 -4.47 15.26
N PHE A 240 1.22 -4.46 16.43
CA PHE A 240 0.54 -4.58 17.73
C PHE A 240 -0.41 -3.41 17.97
N SER A 241 0.04 -2.18 17.77
CA SER A 241 -0.81 -0.99 17.91
C SER A 241 -2.00 -0.98 16.93
N THR A 242 -1.81 -1.47 15.70
CA THR A 242 -2.89 -1.62 14.73
C THR A 242 -3.90 -2.68 15.19
N PHE A 243 -3.45 -3.83 15.70
CA PHE A 243 -4.35 -4.87 16.19
C PHE A 243 -5.10 -4.46 17.46
N LEU A 244 -4.46 -3.74 18.39
CA LEU A 244 -5.12 -3.12 19.54
C LEU A 244 -6.23 -2.14 19.09
N THR A 245 -5.96 -1.36 18.04
CA THR A 245 -6.98 -0.49 17.44
C THR A 245 -8.16 -1.31 16.89
N ALA A 246 -7.88 -2.44 16.26
CA ALA A 246 -8.92 -3.35 15.78
C ALA A 246 -9.77 -3.88 16.95
N LEU A 247 -9.16 -4.36 18.03
CA LEU A 247 -9.90 -4.82 19.21
C LEU A 247 -10.79 -3.71 19.79
N ARG A 248 -10.27 -2.48 19.92
CA ARG A 248 -11.04 -1.33 20.42
C ARG A 248 -12.31 -1.06 19.60
N ASN A 249 -12.20 -1.12 18.28
CA ASN A 249 -13.29 -0.72 17.38
C ASN A 249 -14.25 -1.89 17.06
N LEU A 250 -13.77 -3.14 17.14
CA LEU A 250 -14.52 -4.34 16.76
C LEU A 250 -15.17 -5.06 17.93
N LEU A 251 -14.67 -4.89 19.16
CA LEU A 251 -15.21 -5.51 20.37
C LEU A 251 -15.90 -4.48 21.30
N PRO A 252 -16.99 -4.88 21.97
CA PRO A 252 -17.61 -4.08 23.02
C PRO A 252 -16.65 -3.86 24.19
N SER A 253 -16.96 -2.88 25.04
CA SER A 253 -16.17 -2.55 26.21
C SER A 253 -16.48 -3.49 27.38
N ASP A 254 -16.01 -4.73 27.26
CA ASP A 254 -16.23 -5.80 28.23
C ASP A 254 -14.92 -6.53 28.61
N ASP A 255 -15.05 -7.49 29.54
CA ASP A 255 -13.92 -8.29 30.04
C ASP A 255 -13.25 -9.10 28.92
N LYS A 256 -13.98 -9.48 27.87
CA LYS A 256 -13.41 -10.22 26.73
C LYS A 256 -12.45 -9.32 25.95
N ARG A 257 -12.81 -8.05 25.74
CA ARG A 257 -11.89 -7.09 25.11
C ARG A 257 -10.67 -6.84 25.98
N THR A 258 -10.85 -6.65 27.28
CA THR A 258 -9.74 -6.46 28.23
C THR A 258 -8.79 -7.66 28.22
N SER A 259 -9.32 -8.88 28.30
CA SER A 259 -8.53 -10.12 28.23
C SER A 259 -7.76 -10.23 26.90
N ALA A 260 -8.41 -9.98 25.76
CA ALA A 260 -7.75 -10.01 24.47
C ALA A 260 -6.62 -8.98 24.36
N VAL A 261 -6.82 -7.78 24.88
CA VAL A 261 -5.80 -6.72 24.91
C VAL A 261 -4.60 -7.12 25.77
N ARG A 262 -4.82 -7.74 26.94
CA ARG A 262 -3.74 -8.24 27.80
C ARG A 262 -2.87 -9.26 27.08
N THR A 263 -3.48 -10.25 26.42
CA THR A 263 -2.75 -11.25 25.64
C THR A 263 -1.94 -10.64 24.49
N VAL A 264 -2.48 -9.63 23.82
CA VAL A 264 -1.74 -8.91 22.76
C VAL A 264 -0.56 -8.13 23.33
N PHE A 265 -0.73 -7.53 24.51
CA PHE A 265 0.33 -6.79 25.18
C PHE A 265 1.45 -7.71 25.68
N GLU A 266 1.11 -8.85 26.30
CA GLU A 266 2.07 -9.89 26.70
C GLU A 266 2.90 -10.37 25.50
N ALA A 267 2.25 -10.67 24.38
CA ALA A 267 2.95 -11.04 23.15
C ALA A 267 3.89 -9.93 22.62
N ALA A 268 3.52 -8.65 22.80
CA ALA A 268 4.37 -7.52 22.44
C ALA A 268 5.59 -7.40 23.37
N GLN A 269 5.41 -7.62 24.68
CA GLN A 269 6.48 -7.62 25.68
C GLN A 269 7.49 -8.75 25.42
N GLU A 270 7.00 -9.97 25.22
CA GLU A 270 7.83 -11.14 24.91
C GLU A 270 8.69 -10.92 23.68
N ARG A 271 8.17 -10.20 22.68
CA ARG A 271 8.87 -9.90 21.43
C ARG A 271 9.67 -8.62 21.45
N GLY A 272 9.64 -7.86 22.54
CA GLY A 272 10.37 -6.60 22.65
C GLY A 272 9.88 -5.51 21.71
N GLN A 273 8.58 -5.51 21.38
CA GLN A 273 7.93 -4.62 20.41
C GLN A 273 7.00 -3.59 21.07
N VAL A 274 7.21 -3.26 22.35
CA VAL A 274 6.43 -2.25 23.07
C VAL A 274 7.05 -0.87 22.85
N SER A 275 6.56 -0.17 21.84
CA SER A 275 6.90 1.25 21.63
C SER A 275 5.95 2.18 22.38
N HIS A 276 6.29 3.48 22.43
CA HIS A 276 5.39 4.51 22.95
C HIS A 276 4.01 4.47 22.27
N VAL A 277 3.95 4.13 20.98
CA VAL A 277 2.69 4.03 20.21
C VAL A 277 1.82 2.89 20.73
N VAL A 278 2.41 1.73 21.07
CA VAL A 278 1.68 0.60 21.65
C VAL A 278 1.07 1.00 23.00
N VAL A 279 1.86 1.64 23.85
CA VAL A 279 1.43 2.06 25.19
C VAL A 279 0.33 3.12 25.13
N GLN A 280 0.50 4.14 24.27
CA GLN A 280 -0.55 5.13 24.01
C GLN A 280 -1.84 4.47 23.51
N LYS A 281 -1.72 3.42 22.69
CA LYS A 281 -2.90 2.69 22.22
C LYS A 281 -3.61 1.97 23.36
N LEU A 282 -2.88 1.29 24.25
CA LEU A 282 -3.45 0.61 25.42
C LEU A 282 -4.29 1.56 26.29
N GLN A 283 -3.79 2.77 26.54
CA GLN A 283 -4.53 3.81 27.29
C GLN A 283 -5.87 4.15 26.62
N SER A 284 -5.95 4.05 25.29
CA SER A 284 -7.19 4.30 24.53
C SER A 284 -8.14 3.11 24.43
N VAL A 285 -7.70 1.89 24.77
CA VAL A 285 -8.51 0.66 24.64
C VAL A 285 -9.03 0.18 25.99
N LEU A 286 -8.23 0.34 27.04
CA LEU A 286 -8.50 -0.18 28.38
C LEU A 286 -9.14 0.88 29.29
N PRO A 287 -9.99 0.47 30.23
CA PRO A 287 -10.33 1.30 31.39
C PRO A 287 -9.08 1.71 32.17
N LYS A 288 -9.13 2.87 32.84
CA LYS A 288 -7.99 3.40 33.61
C LYS A 288 -7.42 2.35 34.57
N LYS A 289 -8.26 1.68 35.37
CA LYS A 289 -7.83 0.65 36.32
C LYS A 289 -6.98 -0.45 35.66
N ASP A 290 -7.46 -1.05 34.58
CA ASP A 290 -6.75 -2.12 33.85
C ASP A 290 -5.42 -1.64 33.25
N TYR A 291 -5.40 -0.41 32.73
CA TYR A 291 -4.19 0.19 32.19
C TYR A 291 -3.12 0.39 33.28
N GLU A 292 -3.52 0.89 34.45
CA GLU A 292 -2.62 1.15 35.56
C GLU A 292 -2.08 -0.14 36.20
N GLU A 293 -2.79 -1.26 36.07
CA GLU A 293 -2.31 -2.59 36.45
C GLU A 293 -1.25 -3.14 35.48
N LEU A 294 -1.39 -2.87 34.18
CA LEU A 294 -0.45 -3.36 33.16
C LEU A 294 0.82 -2.52 33.05
N ILE A 295 0.70 -1.21 33.24
CA ILE A 295 1.80 -0.26 33.12
C ILE A 295 2.16 0.25 34.51
N PRO A 296 3.34 -0.10 35.08
CA PRO A 296 3.76 0.37 36.39
C PRO A 296 3.78 1.90 36.50
N SER A 297 3.61 2.43 37.71
CA SER A 297 3.67 3.88 37.97
C SER A 297 5.03 4.48 37.60
N SER A 298 6.11 3.71 37.72
CA SER A 298 7.47 4.11 37.29
C SER A 298 7.56 4.45 35.81
N CYS A 299 6.66 3.91 34.99
CA CYS A 299 6.62 4.17 33.55
C CYS A 299 5.74 5.38 33.19
N ARG A 300 5.03 5.99 34.16
CA ARG A 300 3.99 7.00 33.93
C ARG A 300 4.34 8.32 34.60
N GLU A 301 4.01 9.42 33.95
CA GLU A 301 4.07 10.75 34.54
C GLU A 301 2.91 10.92 35.54
N GLU A 302 3.19 11.39 36.75
CA GLU A 302 2.22 11.43 37.87
C GLU A 302 0.99 12.31 37.59
N THR A 303 1.16 13.39 36.83
CA THR A 303 0.11 14.39 36.55
C THR A 303 -0.75 14.05 35.35
N THR A 304 -0.15 13.50 34.29
CA THR A 304 -0.84 13.24 33.02
C THR A 304 -1.20 11.76 32.81
N GLY A 305 -0.54 10.86 33.53
CA GLY A 305 -0.63 9.41 33.30
C GLY A 305 -0.02 8.96 31.96
N HIS A 306 0.60 9.88 31.21
CA HIS A 306 1.29 9.57 29.96
C HIS A 306 2.60 8.85 30.24
N VAL A 307 2.96 7.95 29.34
CA VAL A 307 4.19 7.16 29.48
C VAL A 307 5.32 7.89 28.77
N LEU A 308 6.36 8.21 29.54
CA LEU A 308 7.59 8.75 28.97
C LEU A 308 8.29 7.61 28.22
N ALA A 309 8.57 7.79 26.93
CA ALA A 309 9.19 6.76 26.08
C ALA A 309 10.51 6.21 26.67
N ASP A 310 11.22 7.06 27.42
CA ASP A 310 12.47 6.72 28.10
C ASP A 310 12.26 5.77 29.28
N GLN A 311 11.08 5.79 29.89
CA GLN A 311 10.72 4.98 31.06
C GLN A 311 10.12 3.61 30.69
N ILE A 312 9.95 3.30 29.40
CA ILE A 312 9.57 1.95 28.95
C ILE A 312 10.75 1.01 29.20
N PRO A 313 10.57 -0.15 29.88
CA PRO A 313 11.64 -1.09 30.16
C PRO A 313 12.40 -1.49 28.88
N ALA A 314 13.73 -1.50 28.95
CA ALA A 314 14.58 -1.80 27.79
C ALA A 314 14.25 -3.17 27.17
N GLU A 315 13.92 -4.16 28.00
CA GLU A 315 13.52 -5.49 27.55
C GLU A 315 12.25 -5.49 26.70
N TRP A 316 11.31 -4.58 26.99
CA TRP A 316 10.04 -4.47 26.27
C TRP A 316 10.18 -3.75 24.94
N LYS A 317 11.22 -2.92 24.76
CA LYS A 317 11.47 -2.16 23.52
C LYS A 317 12.71 -2.61 22.74
N ARG A 318 13.34 -3.74 23.12
CA ARG A 318 14.61 -4.21 22.54
C ARG A 318 14.63 -4.42 21.03
N ASN A 319 13.46 -4.61 20.41
CA ASN A 319 13.32 -4.82 18.96
C ASN A 319 12.50 -3.71 18.26
N VAL A 320 12.22 -2.61 18.97
CA VAL A 320 11.59 -1.42 18.37
C VAL A 320 12.66 -0.68 17.56
N VAL A 321 12.37 -0.39 16.29
CA VAL A 321 13.27 0.30 15.35
C VAL A 321 12.95 1.78 15.28
#